data_AF-A0A1X7V1E4-F1
#
_entry.id   AF-A0A1X7V1E4-F1
#
_cell.length_a   1.000
_cell.length_b   1.000
_cell.length_c   1.000
_cell.angle_alpha   90.00
_cell.angle_beta   90.00
_cell.angle_gamma   90.00
#
_symmetry.space_group_name_H-M   'P 1'
#
loop_
_entity.id
_entity.type
_entity.pdbx_description
1 polymer ?
#
loop_
_entity_poly.entity_id
_entity_poly.type
_entity_poly.pdbx_seq_one_letter_code
_entity_poly.pdbx_strand_id
1 'polypeptide(L)'
;MDYISHPRVVFCILVLWKGYYKEQATWLPAKDITAKAIRLYNEPQPCQRVLMDDISSLRSALQSSLKCGILRRHKICIPFHRHTFNYLIQKIGRPVPRKPGRLYERNDFASEHFEESFFTFYNKYSEACCVVFPVYMYSYVAFHQKLFHAATSP
;
A
#
# COMPACT_ATOMS: atom_id res chain seq x y z
N MET A 1 -36.20 5.79 40.80
CA MET A 1 -36.21 5.46 39.36
C MET A 1 -34.81 5.72 38.85
N ASP A 2 -33.98 4.68 38.90
CA ASP A 2 -32.58 4.76 38.49
C ASP A 2 -32.49 4.55 36.98
N TYR A 3 -32.06 5.59 36.27
CA TYR A 3 -31.75 5.48 34.84
C TYR A 3 -30.46 4.68 34.70
N ILE A 4 -30.60 3.39 34.36
CA ILE A 4 -29.50 2.57 33.87
C ILE A 4 -29.09 3.13 32.50
N SER A 5 -28.11 4.03 32.52
CA SER A 5 -27.43 4.51 31.33
C SER A 5 -26.71 3.33 30.68
N HIS A 6 -27.28 2.83 29.59
CA HIS A 6 -26.67 1.78 28.81
C HIS A 6 -25.28 2.24 28.36
N PRO A 7 -24.21 1.43 28.51
CA PRO A 7 -22.89 1.81 28.05
C PRO A 7 -22.95 2.03 26.53
N ARG A 8 -22.85 3.30 26.11
CA ARG A 8 -22.71 3.65 24.70
C ARG A 8 -21.31 3.26 24.27
N VAL A 9 -21.19 2.20 23.49
CA VAL A 9 -19.94 1.86 22.81
C VAL A 9 -19.62 3.01 21.84
N VAL A 10 -18.57 3.77 22.15
CA VAL A 10 -18.08 4.84 21.27
C VAL A 10 -17.04 4.25 20.35
N PHE A 11 -17.33 4.25 19.04
CA PHE A 11 -16.35 3.87 18.03
C PHE A 11 -15.37 5.03 17.81
N CYS A 12 -14.09 4.79 18.06
CA CYS A 12 -13.00 5.76 17.90
C CYS A 12 -12.06 5.34 16.77
N ILE A 13 -11.50 6.32 16.07
CA ILE A 13 -10.52 6.14 15.00
C ILE A 13 -9.25 6.92 15.37
N LEU A 14 -8.09 6.29 15.16
CA LEU A 14 -6.80 6.95 15.33
C LEU A 14 -6.48 7.80 14.09
N VAL A 15 -6.37 9.11 14.26
CA VAL A 15 -6.12 10.07 13.18
C VAL A 15 -4.67 10.53 13.21
N LEU A 16 -3.98 10.37 12.08
CA LEU A 16 -2.66 10.95 11.84
C LEU A 16 -2.82 12.30 11.13
N TRP A 17 -2.39 13.37 11.79
CA TRP A 17 -2.50 14.72 11.25
C TRP A 17 -1.43 14.99 10.19
N LYS A 18 -1.83 15.63 9.09
CA LYS A 18 -0.92 16.03 8.03
C LYS A 18 0.12 17.02 8.60
N GLY A 19 1.41 16.69 8.44
CA GLY A 19 2.51 17.53 8.91
C GLY A 19 2.96 17.26 10.34
N TYR A 20 2.34 16.30 11.04
CA TYR A 20 2.68 15.94 12.42
C TYR A 20 3.32 14.54 12.51
N TYR A 21 4.05 14.29 13.60
CA TYR A 21 4.66 12.99 13.86
C TYR A 21 3.63 11.94 14.27
N LYS A 22 3.99 10.65 14.13
CA LYS A 22 3.10 9.53 14.47
C LYS A 22 2.72 9.51 15.96
N GLU A 23 3.62 10.00 16.80
CA GLU A 23 3.45 10.12 18.25
C GLU A 23 2.37 11.16 18.60
N GLN A 24 2.03 12.03 17.65
CA GLN A 24 1.01 13.06 17.78
C GLN A 24 -0.31 12.65 17.13
N ALA A 25 -0.47 11.38 16.76
CA ALA A 25 -1.76 10.86 16.31
C ALA A 25 -2.74 10.84 17.50
N THR A 26 -3.99 11.23 17.26
CA THR A 26 -5.00 11.33 18.31
C THR A 26 -6.19 10.42 18.01
N TRP A 27 -6.75 9.82 19.06
CA TRP A 27 -8.02 9.09 18.97
C TRP A 27 -9.16 10.08 18.92
N LEU A 28 -9.97 10.02 17.86
CA LEU A 28 -11.18 10.82 17.73
C LEU A 28 -12.40 9.91 17.64
N PRO A 29 -13.53 10.28 18.28
CA PRO A 29 -14.81 9.64 18.00
C PRO A 29 -15.12 9.69 16.50
N ALA A 30 -15.65 8.60 15.94
CA ALA A 30 -15.92 8.56 14.51
C ALA A 30 -16.95 9.61 14.04
N LYS A 31 -17.84 10.05 14.93
CA LYS A 31 -18.75 11.18 14.69
C LYS A 31 -18.04 12.50 14.40
N ASP A 32 -16.81 12.66 14.87
CA ASP A 32 -16.00 13.88 14.74
C ASP A 32 -15.10 13.82 13.49
N ILE A 33 -15.17 12.73 12.72
CA ILE A 33 -14.43 12.53 11.48
C ILE A 33 -15.39 12.67 10.30
N THR A 34 -14.97 13.42 9.29
CA THR A 34 -15.78 13.59 8.09
C THR A 34 -16.09 12.25 7.44
N ALA A 35 -17.36 12.04 7.04
CA ALA A 35 -17.78 10.84 6.33
C ALA A 35 -16.92 10.55 5.08
N LYS A 36 -16.43 11.62 4.41
CA LYS A 36 -15.51 11.52 3.28
C LYS A 36 -14.17 10.87 3.66
N ALA A 37 -13.58 11.21 4.80
CA ALA A 37 -12.33 10.60 5.26
C ALA A 37 -12.51 9.12 5.61
N ILE A 38 -13.62 8.77 6.27
CA ILE A 38 -13.98 7.38 6.58
C ILE A 38 -14.17 6.59 5.27
N ARG A 39 -14.95 7.13 4.33
CA ARG A 39 -15.16 6.51 3.01
C ARG A 39 -13.84 6.28 2.29
N LEU A 40 -12.98 7.31 2.16
CA LEU A 40 -11.70 7.19 1.47
C LEU A 40 -10.71 6.23 2.14
N TYR A 41 -10.85 6.00 3.45
CA TYR A 41 -10.08 4.97 4.15
C TYR A 41 -10.56 3.57 3.80
N ASN A 42 -11.89 3.36 3.73
CA ASN A 42 -12.50 2.07 3.43
C ASN A 42 -12.44 1.70 1.94
N GLU A 43 -12.69 2.69 1.09
CA GLU A 43 -12.80 2.66 -0.37
C GLU A 43 -11.85 3.71 -0.96
N PRO A 44 -10.55 3.39 -1.05
CA PRO A 44 -9.57 4.31 -1.62
C PRO A 44 -9.90 4.56 -3.09
N GLN A 45 -9.90 5.84 -3.49
CA GLN A 45 -10.04 6.26 -4.88
C GLN A 45 -8.78 7.05 -5.27
N PRO A 46 -7.68 6.36 -5.61
CA PRO A 46 -6.44 7.04 -6.00
C PRO A 46 -6.66 7.85 -7.28
N CYS A 47 -5.97 8.99 -7.38
CA CYS A 47 -5.92 9.74 -8.63
C CYS A 47 -5.30 8.85 -9.73
N GLN A 48 -5.93 8.78 -10.90
CA GLN A 48 -5.50 7.92 -11.99
C GLN A 48 -4.02 8.12 -12.37
N ARG A 49 -3.53 9.37 -12.37
CA ARG A 49 -2.11 9.65 -12.65
C ARG A 49 -1.19 8.98 -11.64
N VAL A 50 -1.46 9.15 -10.33
CA VAL A 50 -0.68 8.55 -9.25
C VAL A 50 -0.73 7.02 -9.31
N LEU A 51 -1.91 6.47 -9.61
CA LEU A 51 -2.11 5.04 -9.80
C LEU A 51 -1.21 4.49 -10.92
N MET A 52 -1.19 5.14 -12.08
CA MET A 52 -0.39 4.71 -13.23
C MET A 52 1.11 4.90 -12.99
N ASP A 53 1.52 5.95 -12.29
CA ASP A 53 2.92 6.18 -11.90
C ASP A 53 3.44 5.07 -10.98
N ASP A 54 2.65 4.69 -9.97
CA ASP A 54 2.96 3.61 -9.03
C ASP A 54 3.02 2.23 -9.75
N ILE A 55 2.05 1.93 -10.63
CA ILE A 55 2.04 0.70 -11.44
C ILE A 55 3.28 0.64 -12.35
N SER A 56 3.62 1.76 -13.00
CA SER A 56 4.79 1.86 -13.88
C SER A 56 6.10 1.67 -13.12
N SER A 57 6.18 2.19 -11.89
CA SER A 57 7.33 2.02 -11.00
C SER A 57 7.51 0.56 -10.60
N LEU A 58 6.42 -0.13 -10.23
CA LEU A 58 6.45 -1.56 -9.93
C LEU A 58 6.84 -2.38 -11.17
N ARG A 59 6.28 -2.06 -12.34
CA ARG A 59 6.60 -2.73 -13.60
C ARG A 59 8.08 -2.63 -13.90
N SER A 60 8.62 -1.43 -13.84
CA SER A 60 10.02 -1.15 -14.13
C SER A 60 10.97 -1.87 -13.17
N ALA A 61 10.64 -1.89 -11.87
CA ALA A 61 11.43 -2.59 -10.86
C ALA A 61 11.39 -4.11 -11.07
N LEU A 62 10.22 -4.66 -11.36
CA LEU A 62 10.06 -6.09 -11.63
C LEU A 62 10.77 -6.52 -12.92
N GLN A 63 10.59 -5.78 -14.01
CA GLN A 63 11.24 -6.06 -15.29
C GLN A 63 12.76 -5.94 -15.20
N SER A 64 13.27 -4.95 -14.45
CA SER A 64 14.70 -4.85 -14.18
C SER A 64 15.22 -6.06 -13.40
N SER A 65 14.46 -6.53 -12.40
CA SER A 65 14.81 -7.73 -11.64
C SER A 65 14.79 -8.99 -12.49
N LEU A 66 13.76 -9.17 -13.34
CA LEU A 66 13.65 -10.32 -14.24
C LEU A 66 14.77 -10.33 -15.28
N LYS A 67 15.13 -9.16 -15.81
CA LYS A 67 16.26 -8.99 -16.74
C LYS A 67 17.60 -9.38 -16.11
N CYS A 68 17.80 -9.10 -14.82
CA CYS A 68 19.00 -9.53 -14.09
C CYS A 68 19.04 -11.05 -13.82
N GLY A 69 17.91 -11.75 -13.93
CA GLY A 69 17.81 -13.20 -13.83
C GLY A 69 18.01 -13.76 -12.41
N ILE A 70 18.03 -15.10 -12.32
CA ILE A 70 18.05 -15.87 -11.06
C ILE A 70 19.38 -15.72 -10.30
N LEU A 71 20.48 -15.41 -11.00
CA LEU A 71 21.82 -15.32 -10.42
C LEU A 71 21.95 -14.20 -9.39
N ARG A 72 21.04 -13.22 -9.41
CA ARG A 72 20.95 -12.17 -8.41
C ARG A 72 19.54 -12.12 -7.84
N ARG A 73 19.20 -13.06 -6.96
CA ARG A 73 17.95 -13.03 -6.16
C ARG A 73 17.88 -11.73 -5.35
N HIS A 74 17.33 -10.68 -5.93
CA HIS A 74 17.15 -9.40 -5.27
C HIS A 74 15.76 -9.29 -4.70
N LYS A 75 15.70 -8.86 -3.44
CA LYS A 75 14.47 -8.31 -2.88
C LYS A 75 14.20 -6.99 -3.60
N ILE A 76 13.01 -6.86 -4.18
CA ILE A 76 12.54 -5.61 -4.76
C ILE A 76 11.88 -4.80 -3.64
N CYS A 77 12.30 -3.55 -3.46
CA CYS A 77 11.68 -2.60 -2.56
C CYS A 77 11.36 -1.34 -3.35
N ILE A 78 10.09 -0.95 -3.37
CA ILE A 78 9.62 0.25 -4.07
C ILE A 78 8.78 1.10 -3.12
N PRO A 79 8.89 2.43 -3.18
CA PRO A 79 7.88 3.29 -2.58
C PRO A 79 6.56 3.11 -3.34
N PHE A 80 5.46 3.18 -2.61
CA PHE A 80 4.12 3.07 -3.17
C PHE A 80 3.20 4.00 -2.40
N HIS A 81 2.36 4.75 -3.09
CA HIS A 81 1.42 5.61 -2.37
C HIS A 81 0.41 4.74 -1.63
N ARG A 82 0.12 5.10 -0.38
CA ARG A 82 -0.76 4.31 0.50
C ARG A 82 -2.13 4.05 -0.12
N HIS A 83 -2.74 5.05 -0.74
CA HIS A 83 -4.07 4.89 -1.35
C HIS A 83 -4.04 3.94 -2.54
N THR A 84 -3.00 4.02 -3.36
CA THR A 84 -2.78 3.08 -4.47
C THR A 84 -2.56 1.65 -3.96
N PHE A 85 -1.71 1.48 -2.93
CA PHE A 85 -1.46 0.17 -2.33
C PHE A 85 -2.74 -0.44 -1.75
N ASN A 86 -3.52 0.37 -1.06
CA ASN A 86 -4.78 -0.05 -0.46
C ASN A 86 -5.82 -0.43 -1.52
N TYR A 87 -5.83 0.29 -2.64
CA TYR A 87 -6.70 0.03 -3.78
C TYR A 87 -6.30 -1.26 -4.52
N LEU A 88 -5.01 -1.45 -4.80
CA LEU A 88 -4.52 -2.55 -5.64
C LEU A 88 -4.23 -3.85 -4.89
N ILE A 89 -3.79 -3.80 -3.62
CA ILE A 89 -3.07 -4.93 -2.98
C ILE A 89 -3.53 -5.22 -1.53
N GLN A 90 -3.72 -4.20 -0.68
CA GLN A 90 -3.74 -4.38 0.79
C GLN A 90 -4.67 -5.47 1.32
N LYS A 91 -5.87 -5.61 0.74
CA LYS A 91 -6.89 -6.56 1.20
C LYS A 91 -6.88 -7.91 0.46
N ILE A 92 -5.95 -8.09 -0.47
CA ILE A 92 -5.84 -9.29 -1.32
C ILE A 92 -4.70 -10.20 -0.81
N GLY A 93 -4.71 -11.47 -1.19
CA GLY A 93 -3.69 -12.45 -0.81
C GLY A 93 -3.88 -13.08 0.58
N ARG A 94 -3.18 -14.18 0.81
CA ARG A 94 -3.30 -15.01 2.02
C ARG A 94 -2.29 -14.59 3.09
N PRO A 95 -2.71 -14.32 4.34
CA PRO A 95 -1.78 -14.04 5.43
C PRO A 95 -0.87 -15.25 5.72
N VAL A 96 0.39 -14.98 6.03
CA VAL A 96 1.36 -16.03 6.39
C VAL A 96 1.51 -16.08 7.91
N PRO A 97 1.26 -17.24 8.56
CA PRO A 97 1.44 -17.37 10.00
C PRO A 97 2.85 -16.95 10.43
N ARG A 98 2.94 -16.15 11.50
CA ARG A 98 4.21 -15.70 12.11
C ARG A 98 5.10 -14.85 11.19
N LYS A 99 4.59 -14.30 10.08
CA LYS A 99 5.32 -13.37 9.21
C LYS A 99 4.50 -12.10 8.95
N PRO A 100 5.13 -10.94 8.74
CA PRO A 100 4.44 -9.66 8.55
C PRO A 100 3.81 -9.48 7.17
N GLY A 101 4.02 -10.43 6.25
CA GLY A 101 3.58 -10.34 4.86
C GLY A 101 2.44 -11.29 4.50
N ARG A 102 2.13 -11.30 3.21
CA ARG A 102 1.11 -12.13 2.58
C ARG A 102 1.68 -12.84 1.36
N LEU A 103 1.08 -13.98 1.02
CA LEU A 103 1.31 -14.68 -0.24
C LEU A 103 0.24 -14.25 -1.23
N TYR A 104 0.66 -13.87 -2.43
CA TYR A 104 -0.22 -13.45 -3.50
C TYR A 104 -0.12 -14.46 -4.64
N GLU A 105 -1.26 -14.92 -5.12
CA GLU A 105 -1.39 -15.74 -6.32
C GLU A 105 -1.51 -14.85 -7.56
N ARG A 106 -1.36 -15.42 -8.76
CA ARG A 106 -1.49 -14.65 -10.01
C ARG A 106 -2.84 -13.94 -10.12
N ASN A 107 -3.91 -14.61 -9.68
CA ASN A 107 -5.29 -14.11 -9.75
C ASN A 107 -5.58 -12.98 -8.76
N ASP A 108 -4.70 -12.74 -7.79
CA ASP A 108 -4.80 -11.61 -6.87
C ASP A 108 -4.48 -10.26 -7.56
N PHE A 109 -3.89 -10.30 -8.75
CA PHE A 109 -3.50 -9.12 -9.53
C PHE A 109 -4.47 -8.92 -10.70
N ALA A 110 -5.35 -7.93 -10.57
CA ALA A 110 -6.37 -7.61 -11.57
C ALA A 110 -5.76 -7.29 -12.95
N SER A 111 -6.27 -7.92 -14.00
CA SER A 111 -5.74 -7.81 -15.36
C SER A 111 -5.84 -6.41 -15.96
N GLU A 112 -6.75 -5.57 -15.45
CA GLU A 112 -6.86 -4.15 -15.81
C GLU A 112 -5.60 -3.32 -15.48
N HIS A 113 -4.79 -3.80 -14.53
CA HIS A 113 -3.58 -3.13 -14.06
C HIS A 113 -2.32 -3.99 -14.23
N PHE A 114 -2.50 -5.31 -14.23
CA PHE A 114 -1.41 -6.30 -14.22
C PHE A 114 -1.61 -7.34 -15.32
N GLU A 115 -1.26 -6.95 -16.54
CA GLU A 115 -1.22 -7.86 -17.70
C GLU A 115 -0.23 -9.01 -17.50
N GLU A 116 -0.36 -10.09 -18.28
CA GLU A 116 0.57 -11.23 -18.20
C GLU A 116 2.02 -10.85 -18.55
N SER A 117 2.17 -9.90 -19.47
CA SER A 117 3.47 -9.32 -19.85
C SER A 117 4.19 -8.66 -18.67
N PHE A 118 3.46 -8.31 -17.60
CA PHE A 118 4.00 -7.66 -16.42
C PHE A 118 4.95 -8.60 -15.67
N PHE A 119 4.61 -9.89 -15.61
CA PHE A 119 5.29 -10.91 -14.81
C PHE A 119 6.29 -11.76 -15.60
N THR A 120 6.47 -11.46 -16.89
CA THR A 120 7.35 -12.22 -17.79
C THR A 120 8.29 -11.26 -18.52
N PHE A 121 9.53 -11.70 -18.73
CA PHE A 121 10.55 -11.02 -19.53
C PHE A 121 11.13 -12.00 -20.54
N TYR A 122 11.24 -11.58 -21.80
CA TYR A 122 11.89 -12.35 -22.86
C TYR A 122 13.20 -11.68 -23.27
N ASN A 123 14.27 -12.46 -23.39
CA ASN A 123 15.53 -11.96 -23.92
C ASN A 123 15.56 -12.05 -25.46
N LYS A 124 16.65 -11.57 -26.07
CA LYS A 124 16.86 -11.59 -27.53
C LYS A 124 16.95 -12.99 -28.14
N TYR A 125 17.07 -14.03 -27.33
CA TYR A 125 17.14 -15.43 -27.72
C TYR A 125 15.80 -16.16 -27.50
N SER A 126 14.71 -15.41 -27.24
CA SER A 126 13.39 -15.95 -26.93
C SER A 126 13.33 -16.80 -25.64
N GLU A 127 14.34 -16.72 -24.79
CA GLU A 127 14.31 -17.33 -23.46
C GLU A 127 13.52 -16.42 -22.52
N ALA A 128 12.66 -17.04 -21.71
CA ALA A 128 11.78 -16.33 -20.79
C ALA A 128 12.27 -16.43 -19.34
N CYS A 129 12.16 -15.33 -18.61
CA CYS A 129 12.20 -15.30 -17.15
C CYS A 129 10.85 -14.81 -16.64
N CYS A 130 10.21 -15.61 -15.79
CA CYS A 130 8.88 -15.30 -15.27
C CYS A 130 8.85 -15.34 -13.74
N VAL A 131 7.91 -14.59 -13.17
CA VAL A 131 7.58 -14.66 -11.76
C VAL A 131 6.84 -15.97 -11.49
N VAL A 132 7.35 -16.76 -10.55
CA VAL A 132 6.67 -17.96 -10.07
C VAL A 132 5.81 -17.59 -8.86
N PHE A 133 4.52 -17.86 -8.96
CA PHE A 133 3.55 -17.65 -7.89
C PHE A 133 3.44 -18.89 -6.98
N PRO A 134 3.09 -18.72 -5.69
CA PRO A 134 2.76 -17.46 -5.04
C PRO A 134 3.98 -16.59 -4.70
N VAL A 135 3.80 -15.27 -4.76
CA VAL A 135 4.83 -14.30 -4.36
C VAL A 135 4.61 -13.83 -2.93
N TYR A 136 5.69 -13.77 -2.14
CA TYR A 136 5.65 -13.19 -0.80
C TYR A 136 5.93 -11.69 -0.87
N MET A 137 5.00 -10.88 -0.37
CA MET A 137 5.19 -9.43 -0.25
C MET A 137 4.86 -8.98 1.18
N TYR A 138 5.59 -8.00 1.68
CA TYR A 138 5.26 -7.29 2.91
C TYR A 138 5.42 -5.79 2.67
N SER A 139 4.58 -5.01 3.34
CA SER A 139 4.57 -3.55 3.24
C SER A 139 4.78 -2.94 4.62
N TYR A 140 5.43 -1.80 4.68
CA TYR A 140 5.52 -0.98 5.89
C TYR A 140 5.29 0.47 5.51
N VAL A 141 4.82 1.26 6.47
CA VAL A 141 4.64 2.70 6.28
C VAL A 141 5.98 3.38 6.56
N ALA A 142 6.56 4.02 5.54
CA ALA A 142 7.69 4.91 5.70
C ALA A 142 7.18 6.35 5.95
N PHE A 143 7.70 7.00 7.00
CA PHE A 143 7.38 8.39 7.31
C PHE A 143 8.52 9.27 6.81
N HIS A 144 8.24 10.10 5.80
CA HIS A 144 9.19 11.12 5.36
C HIS A 144 8.97 12.39 6.19
N GLN A 145 10.01 12.81 6.92
CA GLN A 145 10.00 14.10 7.60
C GLN A 145 9.96 15.21 6.53
N LYS A 146 8.91 16.02 6.52
CA LYS A 146 9.01 17.34 5.92
C LYS A 146 9.72 18.22 6.95
N LEU A 147 10.98 18.54 6.71
CA LEU A 147 11.63 19.65 7.40
C LEU A 147 10.88 20.92 7.00
N PHE A 148 9.97 21.36 7.86
CA PHE A 148 9.47 22.71 7.75
C PHE A 148 10.62 23.62 8.19
N HIS A 149 11.29 24.25 7.23
CA HIS A 149 11.96 25.50 7.53
C HIS A 149 10.87 26.43 8.05
N ALA A 150 10.83 26.63 9.36
CA ALA A 150 10.12 27.75 9.92
C ALA A 150 10.69 28.97 9.19
N ALA A 151 9.91 29.54 8.29
CA ALA A 151 10.17 30.88 7.84
C ALA A 151 10.03 31.74 9.10
N THR A 152 11.15 32.03 9.76
CA THR A 152 11.28 33.19 10.61
C THR A 152 11.02 34.37 9.69
N SER A 153 9.76 34.81 9.63
CA SER A 153 9.40 36.11 9.11
C SER A 153 10.16 37.16 9.92
N PRO A 154 10.73 38.19 9.27
CA PRO A 154 11.49 39.25 9.93
C PRO A 154 10.61 40.10 10.87
#